data_AF-A0A4Q2EHY8-F1
#
_entry.id   AF-A0A4Q2EHY8-F1
#
_cell.length_a   1.000
_cell.length_b   1.000
_cell.length_c   1.000
_cell.angle_alpha   90.00
_cell.angle_beta   90.00
_cell.angle_gamma   90.00
#
_symmetry.space_group_name_H-M   'P 1'
#
loop_
_entity.id
_entity.type
_entity.pdbx_description
1 polymer ?
#
loop_
_entity_poly.entity_id
_entity_poly.type
_entity_poly.pdbx_seq_one_letter_code
_entity_poly.pdbx_strand_id
1 'polypeptide(L)'
;MQATPWFDPGATIFTIPLPDGSIPQPERLDCTVREGTQERPLQQRADADQLGSRVQAGSSVVPVVVVGPTGPGAEITCTGAYLANREVWLLPTLPSTSSTPLSVVIGGVGCLGVGLLVNPRARGSRR
;
A
#
# COMPACT_ATOMS: atom_id res chain seq x y z
N MET A 1 -6.37 -7.27 25.45
CA MET A 1 -6.59 -6.37 24.30
C MET A 1 -5.41 -6.58 23.36
N GLN A 2 -5.59 -7.37 22.31
CA GLN A 2 -4.53 -7.56 21.31
C GLN A 2 -4.45 -6.28 20.49
N ALA A 3 -3.34 -5.56 20.61
CA ALA A 3 -3.03 -4.47 19.70
C ALA A 3 -2.93 -5.09 18.30
N THR A 4 -3.88 -4.76 17.43
CA THR A 4 -3.72 -5.00 16.00
C THR A 4 -2.41 -4.31 15.62
N PRO A 5 -1.40 -5.01 15.09
CA PRO A 5 -0.25 -4.30 14.52
C PRO A 5 -0.86 -3.39 13.45
N TRP A 6 -0.82 -2.07 13.65
CA TRP A 6 -1.41 -1.11 12.71
C TRP A 6 -0.78 -1.23 11.31
N PHE A 7 0.25 -2.07 11.16
CA PHE A 7 1.06 -2.32 9.98
C PHE A 7 1.38 -3.82 9.88
N ASP A 8 0.52 -4.61 9.23
CA ASP A 8 0.84 -5.96 8.71
C ASP A 8 1.68 -5.83 7.41
N PRO A 9 2.42 -6.85 6.93
CA PRO A 9 3.85 -6.84 6.60
C PRO A 9 4.26 -6.20 5.26
N GLY A 10 3.76 -5.00 4.95
CA GLY A 10 4.27 -4.27 3.79
C GLY A 10 3.91 -2.81 3.87
N ALA A 11 4.82 -1.99 4.40
CA ALA A 11 4.84 -0.56 4.14
C ALA A 11 6.12 -0.22 3.39
N THR A 12 6.01 0.73 2.48
CA THR A 12 7.14 1.24 1.70
C THR A 12 7.11 2.75 1.76
N ILE A 13 8.29 3.34 1.79
CA ILE A 13 8.46 4.79 1.73
C ILE A 13 8.47 5.19 0.25
N PHE A 14 7.58 6.11 -0.08
CA PHE A 14 7.46 6.73 -1.39
C PHE A 14 7.98 8.17 -1.35
N THR A 15 8.47 8.66 -2.48
CA THR A 15 8.84 10.07 -2.65
C THR A 15 8.61 10.52 -4.09
N ILE A 16 8.75 11.81 -4.35
CA ILE A 16 8.73 12.35 -5.71
C ILE A 16 9.99 11.87 -6.43
N PRO A 17 9.91 11.38 -7.67
CA PRO A 17 11.10 11.01 -8.44
C PRO A 17 12.06 12.19 -8.62
N LEU A 18 13.28 11.86 -9.04
CA LEU A 18 14.27 12.86 -9.41
C LEU A 18 13.83 13.61 -10.68
N PRO A 19 14.38 14.80 -10.97
CA PRO A 19 13.99 15.59 -12.14
C PRO A 19 14.19 14.86 -13.49
N ASP A 20 15.08 13.88 -13.54
CA ASP A 20 15.32 13.00 -14.69
C ASP A 20 14.36 11.80 -14.75
N GLY A 21 13.39 11.72 -13.83
CA GLY A 21 12.42 10.63 -13.70
C GLY A 21 12.94 9.40 -12.95
N SER A 22 14.21 9.40 -12.53
CA SER A 22 14.79 8.25 -11.82
C SER A 22 14.33 8.16 -10.37
N ILE A 23 14.28 6.94 -9.85
CA ILE A 23 13.94 6.68 -8.44
C ILE A 23 15.20 6.87 -7.59
N PRO A 24 15.17 7.75 -6.57
CA PRO A 24 16.32 7.97 -5.70
C PRO A 24 16.72 6.69 -4.98
N GLN A 25 18.00 6.54 -4.66
CA GLN A 25 18.48 5.41 -3.87
C GLN A 25 18.05 5.56 -2.39
N PRO A 26 17.80 4.47 -1.66
CA PRO A 26 17.42 4.49 -0.25
C PRO A 26 18.33 5.35 0.64
N GLU A 27 19.65 5.30 0.41
CA GLU A 27 20.68 6.02 1.14
C GLU A 27 20.50 7.54 1.06
N ARG A 28 19.87 8.05 -0.01
CA ARG A 28 19.62 9.49 -0.16
C ARG A 28 18.52 10.00 0.77
N LEU A 29 17.59 9.13 1.16
CA LEU A 29 16.51 9.46 2.08
C LEU A 29 16.97 9.33 3.54
N ASP A 30 17.99 8.51 3.79
CA ASP A 30 18.59 8.27 5.11
C ASP A 30 17.51 7.99 6.16
N CYS A 31 16.70 6.96 5.89
CA CYS A 31 15.61 6.57 6.76
C CYS A 31 16.07 5.52 7.79
N THR A 32 15.67 5.69 9.03
CA THR A 32 15.84 4.71 10.12
C THR A 32 14.50 4.34 10.73
N VAL A 33 14.39 3.09 11.18
CA VAL A 33 13.28 2.65 12.03
C VAL A 33 13.80 2.45 13.45
N ARG A 34 13.09 3.01 14.43
CA ARG A 34 13.41 2.91 15.85
C ARG A 34 12.32 2.12 16.57
N GLU A 35 12.72 1.05 17.24
CA GLU A 35 11.85 0.16 18.01
C GLU A 35 12.39 0.03 19.43
N GLY A 36 11.81 0.79 20.36
CA GLY A 36 12.35 0.93 21.71
C GLY A 36 13.75 1.56 21.67
N THR A 37 14.77 0.75 22.00
CA THR A 37 16.19 1.15 22.00
C THR A 37 16.96 0.68 20.78
N GLN A 38 16.35 -0.13 19.91
CA GLN A 38 16.96 -0.59 18.69
C GLN A 38 16.69 0.40 17.57
N GLU A 39 17.72 0.69 16.78
CA GLU A 39 17.61 1.50 15.58
C GLU A 39 18.18 0.71 14.40
N ARG A 40 17.45 0.68 13.29
CA ARG A 40 17.83 -0.04 12.08
C ARG A 40 17.72 0.89 10.87
N PRO A 41 18.78 1.03 10.06
CA PRO A 41 18.69 1.77 8.82
C PRO A 41 17.84 1.02 7.79
N LEU A 42 17.06 1.77 7.02
CA LEU A 42 16.25 1.26 5.92
C LEU A 42 17.04 1.42 4.61
N GLN A 43 17.60 0.31 4.12
CA GLN A 43 18.43 0.29 2.91
C GLN A 43 17.86 -0.59 1.80
N GLN A 44 16.83 -1.37 2.08
CA GLN A 44 16.27 -2.31 1.10
C GLN A 44 15.48 -1.55 0.03
N ARG A 45 16.02 -1.50 -1.18
CA ARG A 45 15.33 -0.89 -2.33
C ARG A 45 14.00 -1.58 -2.60
N ALA A 46 12.97 -0.79 -2.84
CA ALA A 46 11.66 -1.25 -3.25
C ALA A 46 11.63 -1.63 -4.74
N ASP A 47 10.88 -2.69 -5.08
CA ASP A 47 10.65 -3.08 -6.46
C ASP A 47 9.54 -2.20 -7.06
N ALA A 48 9.95 -1.21 -7.84
CA ALA A 48 9.03 -0.25 -8.44
C ALA A 48 8.15 -0.84 -9.54
N ASP A 49 8.62 -1.88 -10.22
CA ASP A 49 7.86 -2.54 -11.29
C ASP A 49 6.71 -3.36 -10.70
N GLN A 50 6.92 -3.95 -9.51
CA GLN A 50 5.86 -4.64 -8.79
C GLN A 50 4.89 -3.72 -8.05
N LEU A 51 5.40 -2.65 -7.43
CA LEU A 51 4.61 -1.80 -6.54
C LEU A 51 3.90 -0.64 -7.23
N GLY A 52 4.43 -0.22 -8.38
CA GLY A 52 3.92 0.93 -9.14
C GLY A 52 4.06 2.27 -8.42
N SER A 53 3.72 3.34 -9.14
CA SER A 53 3.62 4.70 -8.59
C SER A 53 2.25 4.95 -7.94
N ARG A 54 2.17 5.97 -7.09
CA ARG A 54 0.93 6.44 -6.47
C ARG A 54 0.75 7.94 -6.70
N VAL A 55 -0.44 8.46 -6.46
CA VAL A 55 -0.71 9.91 -6.49
C VAL A 55 -0.94 10.39 -5.07
N GLN A 56 -0.17 11.38 -4.65
CA GLN A 56 -0.27 12.00 -3.34
C GLN A 56 -0.17 13.53 -3.49
N ALA A 57 -1.13 14.26 -2.91
CA ALA A 57 -1.19 15.73 -3.01
C ALA A 57 -1.05 16.27 -4.46
N GLY A 58 -1.63 15.55 -5.43
CA GLY A 58 -1.56 15.91 -6.86
C GLY A 58 -0.24 15.60 -7.55
N SER A 59 0.72 14.99 -6.87
CA SER A 59 2.01 14.57 -7.43
C SER A 59 2.10 13.05 -7.55
N SER A 60 2.78 12.56 -8.60
CA SER A 60 3.13 11.15 -8.71
C SER A 60 4.33 10.84 -7.79
N VAL A 61 4.19 9.81 -6.98
CA VAL A 61 5.20 9.35 -6.01
C VAL A 61 5.59 7.91 -6.31
N VAL A 62 6.88 7.61 -6.19
CA VAL A 62 7.48 6.33 -6.54
C VAL A 62 8.02 5.63 -5.29
N PRO A 63 7.95 4.28 -5.23
CA PRO A 63 8.44 3.52 -4.09
C PRO A 63 9.98 3.54 -4.08
N VAL A 64 10.57 3.76 -2.90
CA VAL A 64 12.03 3.86 -2.75
C VAL A 64 12.58 2.75 -1.88
N VAL A 65 12.05 2.61 -0.66
CA VAL A 65 12.62 1.73 0.35
C VAL A 65 11.54 0.98 1.11
N VAL A 66 11.73 -0.33 1.25
CA VAL A 66 10.86 -1.23 2.00
C VAL A 66 11.15 -1.06 3.49
N VAL A 67 10.12 -0.81 4.28
CA VAL A 67 10.26 -0.71 5.75
C VAL A 67 10.41 -2.09 6.37
N GLY A 68 9.65 -3.05 5.84
CA GLY A 68 9.54 -4.40 6.39
C GLY A 68 8.56 -4.46 7.58
N PRO A 69 8.51 -5.58 8.30
CA PRO A 69 7.69 -5.71 9.50
C PRO A 69 8.19 -4.76 10.59
N THR A 70 7.26 -4.11 11.29
CA THR A 70 7.56 -3.25 12.44
C THR A 70 6.71 -3.61 13.65
N GLY A 71 7.27 -3.40 14.84
CA GLY A 71 6.59 -3.61 16.12
C GLY A 71 5.62 -2.46 16.49
N PRO A 72 4.73 -2.67 17.47
CA PRO A 72 3.91 -1.60 18.04
C PRO A 72 4.80 -0.47 18.60
N GLY A 73 4.47 0.78 18.25
CA GLY A 73 5.23 1.94 18.69
C GLY A 73 6.54 2.17 17.95
N ALA A 74 6.78 1.48 16.83
CA ALA A 74 7.88 1.77 15.94
C ALA A 74 7.75 3.19 15.35
N GLU A 75 8.86 3.92 15.32
CA GLU A 75 8.95 5.24 14.70
C GLU A 75 9.88 5.17 13.49
N ILE A 76 9.54 5.90 12.43
CA ILE A 76 10.35 5.97 11.22
C ILE A 76 10.75 7.43 11.02
N THR A 77 12.04 7.67 10.89
CA THR A 77 12.60 9.01 10.69
C THR A 77 13.42 8.99 9.42
N CYS A 78 13.28 10.00 8.57
CA CYS A 78 14.10 10.17 7.38
C CYS A 78 14.75 11.56 7.40
N THR A 79 16.08 11.59 7.37
CA THR A 79 16.86 12.83 7.57
C THR A 79 17.80 13.16 6.42
N GLY A 80 17.70 12.44 5.30
CA GLY A 80 18.61 12.61 4.19
C GLY A 80 18.56 14.01 3.61
N ALA A 81 19.71 14.56 3.21
CA ALA A 81 19.81 15.92 2.65
C ALA A 81 18.90 16.13 1.43
N TYR A 82 18.55 15.05 0.73
CA TYR A 82 17.56 15.02 -0.33
C TYR A 82 16.18 15.56 0.08
N LEU A 83 15.81 15.42 1.35
CA LEU A 83 14.49 15.74 1.92
C LEU A 83 14.36 17.20 2.38
N ALA A 84 15.41 18.02 2.29
CA ALA A 84 15.38 19.40 2.77
C ALA A 84 14.20 20.24 2.20
N ASN A 85 13.73 19.90 0.99
CA ASN A 85 12.56 20.50 0.35
C ASN A 85 11.62 19.46 -0.25
N ARG A 86 11.65 18.21 0.25
CA ARG A 86 10.88 17.10 -0.31
C ARG A 86 10.21 16.31 0.79
N GLU A 87 9.01 15.84 0.49
CA GLU A 87 8.27 14.97 1.39
C GLU A 87 8.52 13.50 1.07
N VAL A 88 8.31 12.68 2.09
CA VAL A 88 8.22 11.23 1.98
C VAL A 88 6.88 10.79 2.52
N TRP A 89 6.35 9.73 1.93
CA TRP A 89 5.08 9.15 2.32
C TRP A 89 5.26 7.69 2.66
N LEU A 90 4.86 7.33 3.87
CA LEU A 90 4.77 5.93 4.27
C LEU A 90 3.42 5.39 3.79
N LEU A 91 3.45 4.49 2.82
CA LEU A 91 2.22 3.96 2.22
C LEU A 91 2.16 2.43 2.33
N PRO A 92 0.99 1.83 2.61
CA PRO A 92 0.82 0.38 2.65
C PRO A 92 1.04 -0.23 1.27
N THR A 93 1.95 -1.19 1.15
CA THR A 93 2.33 -1.88 -0.09
C THR A 93 1.86 -3.31 -0.21
N LEU A 94 1.18 -3.83 0.81
CA LEU A 94 0.32 -4.97 0.58
C LEU A 94 -0.84 -4.53 -0.33
N PRO A 95 -1.07 -5.21 -1.46
CA PRO A 95 -2.40 -5.15 -2.05
C PRO A 95 -3.33 -5.68 -0.97
N SER A 96 -4.36 -4.91 -0.61
CA SER A 96 -5.47 -5.51 0.10
C SER A 96 -6.07 -6.57 -0.82
N THR A 97 -5.59 -7.81 -0.73
CA THR A 97 -6.50 -8.93 -0.91
C THR A 97 -7.42 -8.84 0.30
N SER A 98 -8.46 -8.00 0.21
CA SER A 98 -9.74 -8.37 0.81
C SER A 98 -9.98 -9.77 0.28
N SER A 99 -9.71 -10.76 1.11
CA SER A 99 -9.86 -12.17 0.80
C SER A 99 -11.34 -12.52 0.82
N THR A 100 -12.17 -11.75 0.11
CA THR A 100 -13.43 -12.27 -0.39
C THR A 100 -13.02 -13.23 -1.49
N PRO A 101 -13.03 -14.56 -1.24
CA PRO A 101 -12.63 -15.49 -2.27
C PRO A 101 -13.53 -15.26 -3.48
N LEU A 102 -12.96 -15.30 -4.68
CA LEU A 102 -13.69 -15.13 -5.94
C LEU A 102 -14.96 -16.00 -6.00
N SER A 103 -14.97 -17.13 -5.29
CA SER A 103 -16.14 -18.00 -5.10
C SER A 103 -17.36 -17.29 -4.50
N VAL A 104 -17.19 -16.34 -3.59
CA VAL A 104 -18.31 -15.59 -2.97
C VAL A 104 -18.93 -14.61 -3.99
N VAL A 105 -18.11 -13.96 -4.82
CA VAL A 105 -18.59 -13.08 -5.89
C VAL A 105 -19.30 -13.89 -6.98
N ILE A 106 -18.69 -14.99 -7.42
CA ILE A 106 -19.27 -15.88 -8.42
C ILE A 106 -20.57 -16.53 -7.92
N GLY A 107 -20.59 -16.97 -6.65
CA GLY A 107 -21.79 -17.51 -6.01
C GLY A 107 -22.92 -16.50 -5.91
N GLY A 108 -22.62 -15.26 -5.52
CA GLY A 108 -23.60 -14.17 -5.44
C GLY A 108 -24.24 -13.83 -6.79
N VAL A 109 -23.42 -13.69 -7.85
CA VAL A 109 -23.92 -13.42 -9.21
C VAL A 109 -24.70 -14.61 -9.77
N GLY A 110 -24.24 -15.84 -9.52
CA GLY A 110 -24.93 -17.07 -9.93
C GLY A 110 -26.33 -17.17 -9.31
N CYS A 111 -26.46 -16.90 -8.01
CA CYS A 111 -27.75 -16.93 -7.31
C CYS A 111 -28.72 -15.86 -7.82
N LEU A 112 -28.24 -14.65 -8.17
CA LEU A 112 -29.07 -13.61 -8.78
C LEU A 112 -29.54 -14.00 -10.19
N GLY A 113 -28.66 -14.62 -10.99
CA GLY A 113 -29.01 -15.12 -12.32
C GLY A 113 -30.08 -16.22 -12.29
N VAL A 114 -29.95 -17.19 -11.37
CA VAL A 114 -30.95 -18.25 -11.19
C VAL A 114 -32.26 -17.71 -10.63
N GLY A 115 -32.21 -16.75 -9.70
CA GLY A 115 -33.41 -16.09 -9.15
C GLY A 115 -34.26 -15.41 -10.22
N LEU A 116 -33.63 -14.79 -11.23
CA LEU A 116 -34.31 -14.17 -12.39
C LEU A 116 -34.86 -15.18 -13.41
N LEU A 117 -34.32 -16.40 -13.45
CA LEU A 117 -34.80 -17.46 -14.32
C LEU A 117 -36.00 -18.20 -13.71
N VAL A 118 -35.98 -18.41 -12.39
CA VAL A 118 -36.99 -19.17 -11.66
C VAL A 118 -38.19 -18.31 -11.23
N ASN A 119 -38.02 -16.99 -11.05
CA ASN A 119 -39.11 -16.10 -10.64
C ASN A 119 -39.60 -15.18 -11.78
N PRO A 120 -40.68 -15.53 -12.51
CA PRO A 120 -41.18 -14.72 -13.62
C PRO A 120 -41.75 -13.36 -13.20
N ARG A 121 -41.99 -13.12 -11.90
CA ARG A 121 -42.47 -11.83 -11.38
C ARG A 121 -41.38 -10.75 -11.23
N ALA A 122 -40.10 -11.12 -11.30
CA ALA A 122 -38.99 -10.16 -11.29
C ALA A 122 -38.67 -9.59 -12.68
N ARG A 123 -39.23 -10.17 -13.75
CA ARG A 123 -39.24 -9.59 -15.09
C ARG A 123 -40.26 -8.48 -15.10
N GLY A 124 -39.81 -7.25 -14.85
CA GLY A 124 -40.65 -6.06 -14.85
C GLY A 124 -41.66 -6.05 -16.01
N SER A 125 -42.93 -6.03 -15.61
CA SER A 125 -44.08 -5.40 -16.28
C SER A 125 -43.73 -4.56 -17.51
N ARG A 126 -44.00 -5.10 -18.71
CA ARG A 126 -44.36 -4.30 -19.88
C ARG A 126 -45.84 -4.52 -20.20
N ARG A 127 -46.67 -3.59 -19.73
CA ARG A 127 -47.73 -2.96 -20.52
C ARG A 127 -47.76 -1.50 -20.16
#